data_AF-A0A653DV28-F1
#
_entry.id   AF-A0A653DV28-F1
#
_cell.length_a   1.000
_cell.length_b   1.000
_cell.length_c   1.000
_cell.angle_alpha   90.00
_cell.angle_beta   90.00
_cell.angle_gamma   90.00
#
_symmetry.space_group_name_H-M   'P 1'
#
loop_
_entity.id
_entity.type
_entity.pdbx_description
1 polymer ?
#
loop_
_entity_poly.entity_id
_entity_poly.type
_entity_poly.pdbx_seq_one_letter_code
_entity_poly.pdbx_strand_id
1 'polypeptide(L)' 'MISPEWLLTAAHCISNDLFNLPLAELWTAVLGDWDRDVEEYSEQRIPVEKVILHERFHNFQHDIGT' A
#
# COMPACT_ATOMS: atom_id res chain seq x y z
N MET A 1 -3.89 3.52 -8.38
CA MET A 1 -2.94 2.80 -9.26
C MET A 1 -2.34 3.78 -10.24
N ILE A 2 -1.02 3.80 -10.40
CA ILE A 2 -0.33 4.75 -11.30
C ILE A 2 0.10 4.08 -12.61
N SER A 3 0.24 2.75 -12.61
CA SER A 3 0.39 1.90 -13.79
C SER A 3 -0.03 0.46 -13.42
N PRO A 4 -0.19 -0.47 -14.38
CA PRO A 4 -0.72 -1.81 -14.11
C PRO A 4 0.00 -2.59 -12.99
N GLU A 5 1.28 -2.32 -12.75
CA GLU A 5 2.11 -3.02 -11.76
C GLU A 5 2.56 -2.12 -10.59
N TRP A 6 2.13 -0.85 -10.58
CA TRP A 6 2.61 0.13 -9.59
C TRP A 6 1.46 0.82 -8.84
N LEU A 7 1.52 0.74 -7.52
CA LEU A 7 0.60 1.39 -6.59
C LEU A 7 1.34 2.43 -5.79
N LEU A 8 0.79 3.65 -5.74
CA LEU A 8 1.34 4.72 -4.92
C LEU A 8 0.57 4.81 -3.61
N THR A 9 1.30 4.90 -2.51
CA THR A 9 0.76 5.09 -1.16
C THR A 9 1.65 6.02 -0.33
N ALA A 10 1.26 6.29 0.90
CA ALA A 10 2.08 7.02 1.86
C ALA A 10 3.04 6.05 2.58
N ALA A 11 4.26 6.50 2.87
CA ALA A 11 5.24 5.70 3.57
C ALA A 11 4.80 5.38 5.01
N HIS A 12 4.16 6.34 5.68
CA HIS A 12 3.67 6.17 7.04
C HIS A 12 2.58 5.10 7.17
N CYS A 13 1.88 4.72 6.09
CA CYS A 13 0.91 3.63 6.11
C CYS A 13 1.59 2.27 6.34
N ILE A 14 2.88 2.15 6.01
CA ILE A 14 3.63 0.91 6.11
C ILE A 14 4.65 0.94 7.26
N SER A 15 5.26 2.10 7.52
CA SER A 15 6.28 2.28 8.55
C SER A 15 6.09 3.61 9.29
N ASN A 16 5.76 3.54 10.58
CA ASN A 16 5.69 4.65 11.53
C ASN A 16 6.01 4.16 12.96
N ASP A 17 5.98 5.06 13.94
CA ASP A 17 6.34 4.76 15.33
C ASP A 17 5.43 3.73 16.03
N LEU A 18 4.19 3.58 15.57
CA LEU A 18 3.20 2.64 16.10
C LEU A 18 3.13 1.32 15.33
N PHE A 19 3.51 1.34 14.05
CA PHE A 19 3.32 0.23 13.12
C PHE A 19 4.42 0.20 12.06
N ASN A 20 5.13 -0.92 11.95
CA ASN A 20 6.21 -1.10 10.99
C ASN A 20 6.20 -2.51 10.40
N LEU A 21 5.54 -2.69 9.25
CA LEU A 21 5.43 -3.98 8.54
C LEU A 21 5.83 -3.85 7.07
N PRO A 22 7.12 -3.64 6.74
CA PRO A 22 7.60 -3.55 5.36
C PRO A 22 7.75 -4.92 4.68
N LEU A 23 6.98 -5.92 5.11
CA LEU A 23 6.99 -7.27 4.56
C LEU A 23 5.89 -7.39 3.51
N ALA A 24 6.28 -7.40 2.23
CA ALA A 24 5.35 -7.39 1.09
C ALA A 24 4.30 -8.52 1.14
N GLU A 25 4.71 -9.73 1.57
CA GLU A 25 3.85 -10.92 1.67
C GLU A 25 2.64 -10.74 2.62
N LEU A 26 2.67 -9.76 3.52
CA LEU A 26 1.56 -9.46 4.43
C LEU A 26 0.52 -8.51 3.83
N TRP A 27 0.79 -7.93 2.66
CA TRP A 27 -0.07 -6.93 2.03
C TRP A 27 -0.80 -7.49 0.82
N THR A 28 -2.06 -7.08 0.70
CA THR A 28 -2.88 -7.32 -0.48
C THR A 28 -3.51 -6.00 -0.89
N ALA A 29 -3.27 -5.60 -2.14
CA ALA A 29 -3.94 -4.47 -2.73
C ALA A 29 -5.34 -4.89 -3.20
N VAL A 30 -6.35 -4.12 -2.81
CA VAL A 30 -7.72 -4.29 -3.30
C VAL A 30 -8.04 -3.12 -4.22
N LEU A 31 -8.35 -3.42 -5.48
CA LEU A 31 -8.69 -2.43 -6.50
C LEU A 31 -10.14 -2.62 -6.93
N GLY A 32 -10.84 -1.53 -7.28
CA GLY A 32 -12.22 -1.61 -7.77
C GLY A 32 -13.29 -1.79 -6.70
N ASP A 33 -12.91 -1.68 -5.43
CA ASP A 33 -13.82 -1.68 -4.27
C ASP A 33 -14.66 -0.39 -4.22
N TRP A 34 -15.94 -0.54 -3.88
CA TRP A 34 -16.88 0.56 -3.72
C TRP A 34 -17.48 0.59 -2.32
N ASP A 35 -18.05 -0.52 -1.85
CA ASP A 35 -18.61 -0.65 -0.51
C ASP A 35 -17.75 -1.56 0.38
N ARG A 36 -17.07 -0.93 1.34
CA ARG A 36 -16.12 -1.60 2.25
C ARG A 36 -16.75 -2.71 3.10
N ASP A 37 -18.08 -2.71 3.25
CA ASP A 37 -18.81 -3.68 4.06
C ASP A 37 -19.36 -4.86 3.21
N VAL A 38 -19.20 -4.82 1.89
CA VAL A 38 -19.75 -5.81 0.95
C VAL A 38 -18.67 -6.28 -0.01
N GLU A 39 -18.44 -7.60 -0.08
CA GLU A 39 -17.64 -8.17 -1.19
C GLU A 39 -18.49 -8.17 -2.45
N GLU A 40 -18.15 -7.31 -3.39
CA GLU A 40 -18.71 -7.28 -4.73
C GLU A 40 -17.90 -8.19 -5.67
N TYR A 41 -18.25 -8.19 -6.95
CA TYR A 41 -17.53 -8.99 -7.97
C TYR A 41 -16.58 -8.13 -8.81
N SER A 42 -16.43 -6.86 -8.45
CA SER A 42 -15.58 -5.89 -9.16
C SER A 42 -14.16 -5.84 -8.61
N GLU A 43 -13.96 -6.33 -7.39
CA GLU A 43 -12.73 -6.19 -6.65
C GLU A 43 -11.66 -7.15 -7.16
N GLN A 44 -10.46 -6.61 -7.28
CA GLN A 44 -9.27 -7.37 -7.60
C GLN A 44 -8.36 -7.36 -6.38
N ARG A 45 -8.11 -8.56 -5.85
CA ARG A 45 -7.22 -8.79 -4.71
C ARG A 45 -5.88 -9.25 -5.24
N ILE A 46 -4.88 -8.37 -5.17
CA ILE A 46 -3.56 -8.58 -5.77
C ILE A 46 -2.52 -8.62 -4.64
N PRO A 47 -1.76 -9.72 -4.47
CA PRO A 47 -0.69 -9.78 -3.48
C PRO A 47 0.43 -8.81 -3.86
N VAL A 48 1.00 -8.15 -2.85
CA VAL A 48 2.12 -7.21 -3.07
C VAL A 48 3.42 -7.99 -3.17
N GLU A 49 4.17 -7.79 -4.27
CA GLU A 49 5.48 -8.43 -4.46
C GLU A 49 6.60 -7.70 -3.71
N LYS A 50 6.55 -6.36 -3.69
CA LYS A 50 7.59 -5.53 -3.10
C LYS A 50 7.01 -4.25 -2.52
N VAL A 51 7.60 -3.80 -1.42
CA VAL A 51 7.39 -2.47 -0.85
C VAL A 51 8.67 -1.67 -0.97
N ILE A 52 8.58 -0.44 -1.45
CA ILE A 52 9.67 0.52 -1.61
C ILE A 52 9.26 1.82 -0.93
N LEU A 53 9.90 2.12 0.21
CA LEU A 53 9.76 3.41 0.87
C LEU A 53 10.80 4.39 0.33
N HIS A 54 10.44 5.66 0.26
CA HIS A 54 11.41 6.69 -0.11
C HIS A 54 12.55 6.75 0.92
N GLU A 55 13.81 6.68 0.45
CA GLU A 55 15.01 6.54 1.31
C GLU A 55 15.18 7.67 2.35
N ARG A 56 14.62 8.85 2.08
CA ARG A 56 14.65 10.02 2.96
C ARG A 56 13.35 10.21 3.76
N PHE A 57 12.53 9.17 3.87
CA PHE A 57 11.32 9.24 4.68
C PHE A 57 11.66 9.42 6.16
N HIS A 58 11.17 10.50 6.75
CA HIS A 58 11.37 10.79 8.17
C HIS A 58 10.33 11.80 8.67
N ASN A 59 9.61 11.51 9.75
CA ASN A 59 8.61 12.41 10.35
C ASN A 59 7.67 13.06 9.32
N PHE A 60 7.04 12.24 8.47
CA PHE A 60 6.16 12.67 7.37
C PHE A 60 6.81 13.51 6.26
N GLN A 61 8.13 13.75 6.32
CA GLN A 61 8.88 14.25 5.17
C GLN A 61 9.16 13.11 4.20
N HIS A 62 9.00 13.36 2.90
CA HIS A 62 9.08 12.34 1.84
C HIS A 62 8.17 11.14 2.11
N ASP A 63 6.94 11.40 2.55
CA ASP A 63 5.94 10.41 2.92
C ASP A 63 5.29 9.73 1.71
N ILE A 64 6.10 8.99 0.97
CA ILE A 64 5.74 8.32 -0.27
C ILE A 64 6.35 6.92 -0.29
N GLY A 65 5.52 5.94 -0.61
CA GLY A 65 5.89 4.55 -0.77
C GLY A 65 5.20 3.94 -1.98
N THR A 66 5.79 2.89 -2.54
CA THR A 66 5.24 2.17 -3.68
C THR A 66 5.42 0.67 -3.57
#